data_AF-A0A3M2B385-F1
#
_entry.id   AF-A0A3M2B385-F1
#
_cell.length_a   1.000
_cell.length_b   1.000
_cell.length_c   1.000
_cell.angle_alpha   90.00
_cell.angle_beta   90.00
_cell.angle_gamma   90.00
#
_symmetry.space_group_name_H-M   'P 1'
#
loop_
_entity.id
_entity.type
_entity.pdbx_description
1 polymer ?
#
loop_
_entity_poly.entity_id
_entity_poly.type
_entity_poly.pdbx_seq_one_letter_code
_entity_poly.pdbx_strand_id
1 'polypeptide(L)'
;MPIIPPSMAWANWLTRALRNSDLMIALAILVVVTMLILPMPKWMLDTFIVFNFAASIIIALMAVNITNPLQFSVFPALLLVTTLFRLALSIVATKLILGTGSAGKVIETFGQFVVGGDFVVGVVAFLILVVVQFVVITNGAGRVAEVAARFTLDAMPGKQMAIDADLNAGLIDQDEARRRRRAIELEADFYGAMDGASKFVKGDAIAAVLIILINIIGGFAVGFLRGQGDAMTVLQTYTLLTVGEGLVAQIPALLISTATGLLVTRASTEQAMGQDVVGQVLQYPRVLMAAGGAIAFLALVPGFPKMQFMLVGAALFGLGYLATRVNLLPPPPQPQQPEEPATP
;
A
#
# COMPACT_ATOMS: atom_id res chain seq x y z
N MET A 1 -7.52 -27.91 -38.65
CA MET A 1 -8.48 -27.36 -37.67
C MET A 1 -8.72 -28.42 -36.60
N PRO A 2 -8.13 -28.33 -35.39
CA PRO A 2 -8.51 -29.24 -34.32
C PRO A 2 -9.78 -28.71 -33.65
N ILE A 3 -10.78 -29.59 -33.55
CA ILE A 3 -12.06 -29.35 -32.92
C ILE A 3 -11.82 -29.39 -31.41
N ILE A 4 -11.77 -28.22 -30.77
CA ILE A 4 -11.66 -28.08 -29.30
C ILE A 4 -13.08 -28.29 -28.71
N PRO A 5 -13.24 -29.05 -27.61
CA PRO A 5 -14.54 -29.35 -27.03
C PRO A 5 -15.31 -28.10 -26.57
N PRO A 6 -16.67 -28.12 -26.55
CA PRO A 6 -17.53 -26.96 -26.25
C PRO A 6 -17.36 -26.38 -24.84
N SER A 7 -16.68 -27.10 -23.94
CA SER A 7 -16.43 -26.70 -22.56
C SER A 7 -15.31 -25.66 -22.38
N MET A 8 -14.70 -25.15 -23.45
CA MET A 8 -13.64 -24.11 -23.39
C MET A 8 -14.00 -22.81 -24.15
N ALA A 9 -15.25 -22.63 -24.55
CA ALA A 9 -15.68 -21.39 -25.22
C ALA A 9 -15.51 -20.14 -24.33
N TRP A 10 -15.72 -20.26 -23.02
CA TRP A 10 -15.45 -19.21 -22.03
C TRP A 10 -13.95 -18.91 -21.87
N ALA A 11 -13.08 -19.92 -21.99
CA ALA A 11 -11.63 -19.73 -21.93
C ALA A 11 -11.10 -18.95 -23.15
N ASN A 12 -11.69 -19.14 -24.34
CA ASN A 12 -11.37 -18.38 -25.54
C ASN A 12 -11.93 -16.94 -25.51
N TRP A 13 -13.04 -16.70 -24.80
CA TRP A 13 -13.59 -15.36 -24.59
C TRP A 13 -12.79 -14.59 -23.54
N LEU A 14 -12.43 -15.24 -22.42
CA LEU A 14 -11.51 -14.71 -21.41
C LEU A 14 -10.14 -14.39 -21.99
N THR A 15 -9.54 -15.29 -22.77
CA THR A 15 -8.23 -15.04 -23.39
C THR A 15 -8.28 -13.93 -24.45
N ARG A 16 -9.39 -13.77 -25.18
CA ARG A 16 -9.59 -12.64 -26.11
C ARG A 16 -9.88 -11.31 -25.41
N ALA A 17 -10.64 -11.33 -24.31
CA ALA A 17 -10.86 -10.15 -23.47
C ALA A 17 -9.58 -9.70 -22.76
N LEU A 18 -8.78 -10.66 -22.27
CA LEU A 18 -7.45 -10.42 -21.68
C LEU A 18 -6.40 -9.97 -22.72
N ARG A 19 -6.63 -10.22 -24.02
CA ARG A 19 -5.71 -9.81 -25.09
C ARG A 19 -5.78 -8.31 -25.40
N ASN A 20 -6.88 -7.65 -25.02
CA ASN A 20 -7.03 -6.20 -25.16
C ASN A 20 -7.04 -5.56 -23.77
N SER A 21 -5.84 -5.30 -23.22
CA SER A 21 -5.65 -4.67 -21.91
C SER A 21 -6.41 -3.34 -21.76
N ASP A 22 -6.56 -2.58 -22.84
CA ASP A 22 -7.32 -1.31 -22.85
C ASP A 22 -8.82 -1.53 -22.63
N LEU A 23 -9.37 -2.63 -23.16
CA LEU A 23 -10.77 -3.01 -22.93
C LEU A 23 -11.02 -3.39 -21.47
N MET A 24 -10.03 -3.97 -20.78
CA MET A 24 -10.15 -4.31 -19.36
C MET A 24 -10.22 -3.05 -18.48
N ILE A 25 -9.40 -2.03 -18.77
CA ILE A 25 -9.45 -0.75 -18.04
C ILE A 25 -10.77 -0.02 -18.32
N ALA A 26 -11.20 0.05 -19.59
CA ALA A 26 -12.47 0.66 -19.96
C ALA A 26 -13.66 -0.06 -19.30
N LEU A 27 -13.64 -1.40 -19.26
CA LEU A 27 -14.65 -2.20 -18.59
C LEU A 27 -14.66 -1.95 -17.08
N ALA A 28 -13.49 -1.83 -16.43
CA ALA A 28 -13.39 -1.52 -15.01
C ALA A 28 -14.05 -0.17 -14.68
N ILE A 29 -13.80 0.86 -15.50
CA ILE A 29 -14.44 2.18 -15.37
C ILE A 29 -15.96 2.06 -15.57
N LEU A 30 -16.41 1.32 -16.59
CA LEU A 30 -17.83 1.11 -16.86
C LEU A 30 -18.54 0.40 -15.69
N VAL A 31 -17.89 -0.61 -15.10
CA VAL A 31 -18.39 -1.30 -13.91
C VAL A 31 -18.56 -0.31 -12.77
N VAL A 32 -17.55 0.53 -12.49
CA VAL A 32 -17.63 1.59 -11.46
C VAL A 32 -18.82 2.52 -11.70
N VAL A 33 -19.00 3.03 -12.92
CA VAL A 33 -20.13 3.91 -13.25
C VAL A 33 -21.47 3.19 -13.07
N THR A 34 -21.56 1.94 -13.53
CA THR A 34 -22.77 1.12 -13.43
C THR A 34 -23.14 0.85 -11.97
N MET A 35 -22.15 0.57 -11.11
CA MET A 35 -22.31 0.37 -9.68
C MET A 35 -22.90 1.62 -8.99
N LEU A 36 -22.55 2.82 -9.45
CA LEU A 36 -23.08 4.07 -8.89
C LEU A 36 -24.54 4.31 -9.26
N ILE A 37 -24.99 3.86 -10.43
CA ILE A 37 -26.34 4.12 -10.93
C ILE A 37 -27.32 3.02 -10.49
N LEU A 38 -26.91 1.75 -10.59
CA LEU A 38 -27.79 0.61 -10.35
C LEU A 38 -27.75 0.15 -8.89
N PRO A 39 -28.89 -0.28 -8.31
CA PRO A 39 -28.91 -0.89 -6.99
C PRO A 39 -28.18 -2.23 -7.02
N MET A 40 -27.19 -2.38 -6.15
CA MET A 40 -26.33 -3.55 -6.08
C MET A 40 -26.85 -4.54 -5.04
N PRO A 41 -26.94 -5.85 -5.36
CA PRO A 41 -27.25 -6.86 -4.36
C PRO A 41 -26.08 -7.04 -3.39
N LYS A 42 -26.38 -7.36 -2.13
CA LYS A 42 -25.41 -7.49 -1.02
C LYS A 42 -24.25 -8.46 -1.33
N TRP A 43 -24.55 -9.59 -1.96
CA TRP A 43 -23.54 -10.60 -2.31
C TRP A 43 -22.51 -10.08 -3.33
N MET A 44 -22.92 -9.20 -4.25
CA MET A 44 -22.04 -8.63 -5.26
C MET A 44 -21.15 -7.55 -4.64
N LEU A 45 -21.67 -6.76 -3.70
CA LEU A 45 -20.86 -5.86 -2.88
C LEU A 45 -19.78 -6.64 -2.11
N ASP A 46 -20.16 -7.73 -1.42
CA ASP A 46 -19.20 -8.58 -0.71
C ASP A 46 -18.12 -9.13 -1.65
N THR A 47 -18.51 -9.60 -2.84
CA THR A 47 -17.58 -10.13 -3.84
C THR A 47 -16.57 -9.06 -4.30
N PHE A 48 -17.04 -7.85 -4.57
CA PHE A 48 -16.15 -6.76 -5.00
C PHE A 48 -15.28 -6.22 -3.88
N ILE A 49 -15.74 -6.23 -2.63
CA ILE A 49 -14.90 -5.95 -1.46
C ILE A 49 -13.75 -6.96 -1.36
N VAL A 50 -14.05 -8.26 -1.46
CA VAL A 50 -13.02 -9.31 -1.40
C VAL A 50 -12.05 -9.20 -2.58
N PHE A 51 -12.56 -8.87 -3.78
CA PHE A 51 -11.71 -8.60 -4.93
C PHE A 51 -10.77 -7.41 -4.69
N ASN A 52 -11.27 -6.33 -4.08
CA ASN A 52 -10.44 -5.19 -3.71
C ASN A 52 -9.36 -5.55 -2.67
N PHE A 53 -9.66 -6.43 -1.72
CA PHE A 53 -8.68 -6.96 -0.77
C PHE A 53 -7.58 -7.75 -1.49
N ALA A 54 -7.97 -8.67 -2.37
CA ALA A 54 -7.01 -9.45 -3.14
C ALA A 54 -6.13 -8.55 -4.01
N ALA A 55 -6.72 -7.57 -4.71
CA ALA A 55 -5.99 -6.62 -5.53
C ALA A 55 -4.97 -5.79 -4.72
N SER A 56 -5.38 -5.25 -3.58
CA SER A 56 -4.48 -4.45 -2.73
C SER A 56 -3.34 -5.26 -2.12
N ILE A 57 -3.59 -6.53 -1.73
CA ILE A 57 -2.55 -7.45 -1.28
C ILE A 57 -1.57 -7.75 -2.41
N ILE A 58 -2.06 -8.06 -3.61
CA ILE A 58 -1.19 -8.33 -4.78
C ILE A 58 -0.33 -7.10 -5.10
N ILE A 59 -0.91 -5.91 -5.11
CA ILE A 59 -0.19 -4.65 -5.35
C ILE A 59 0.91 -4.44 -4.29
N ALA A 60 0.59 -4.64 -3.01
CA ALA A 60 1.56 -4.50 -1.93
C ALA A 60 2.70 -5.53 -2.02
N LEU A 61 2.38 -6.80 -2.27
CA LEU A 61 3.39 -7.84 -2.44
C LEU A 61 4.25 -7.60 -3.68
N MET A 62 3.68 -7.10 -4.77
CA MET A 62 4.45 -6.73 -5.97
C MET A 62 5.43 -5.61 -5.66
N ALA A 63 4.98 -4.55 -4.97
CA ALA A 63 5.83 -3.43 -4.58
C ALA A 63 7.03 -3.84 -3.71
N VAL A 64 6.87 -4.83 -2.82
CA VAL A 64 7.96 -5.36 -1.98
C VAL A 64 9.00 -6.16 -2.78
N ASN A 65 8.58 -6.82 -3.87
CA ASN A 65 9.43 -7.76 -4.61
C ASN A 65 10.17 -7.16 -5.81
N ILE A 66 9.80 -5.98 -6.27
CA ILE A 66 10.49 -5.33 -7.40
C ILE A 66 11.86 -4.76 -7.00
N THR A 67 12.80 -4.75 -7.93
CA THR A 67 14.16 -4.22 -7.71
C THR A 67 14.33 -2.78 -8.23
N ASN A 68 13.53 -2.39 -9.22
CA ASN A 68 13.51 -1.02 -9.76
C ASN A 68 12.04 -0.53 -9.87
N PRO A 69 11.73 0.71 -9.43
CA PRO A 69 10.38 1.28 -9.55
C PRO A 69 9.76 1.18 -10.95
N LEU A 70 10.56 1.33 -12.00
CA LEU A 70 10.11 1.29 -13.39
C LEU A 70 9.62 -0.09 -13.85
N GLN A 71 9.97 -1.17 -13.13
CA GLN A 71 9.40 -2.50 -13.38
C GLN A 71 7.90 -2.53 -13.13
N PHE A 72 7.39 -1.62 -12.29
CA PHE A 72 5.97 -1.46 -12.03
C PHE A 72 5.44 -0.11 -12.54
N SER A 73 5.79 0.26 -13.78
CA SER A 73 5.41 1.54 -14.38
C SER A 73 3.89 1.79 -14.49
N VAL A 74 3.06 0.74 -14.43
CA VAL A 74 1.58 0.83 -14.47
C VAL A 74 0.99 1.18 -13.10
N PHE A 75 1.79 1.19 -12.02
CA PHE A 75 1.34 1.46 -10.67
C PHE A 75 0.52 2.76 -10.50
N PRO A 76 0.91 3.94 -11.05
CA PRO A 76 0.13 5.17 -10.90
C PRO A 76 -1.29 5.03 -11.46
N ALA A 77 -1.44 4.37 -12.61
CA ALA A 77 -2.75 4.13 -13.24
C ALA A 77 -3.59 3.14 -12.42
N LEU A 78 -2.98 2.06 -11.91
CA LEU A 78 -3.66 1.12 -11.03
C LEU A 78 -4.14 1.78 -9.74
N LEU A 79 -3.33 2.67 -9.16
CA LEU A 79 -3.69 3.43 -7.98
C LEU A 79 -4.94 4.28 -8.25
N LEU A 80 -5.04 4.95 -9.41
CA LEU A 80 -6.24 5.72 -9.78
C LEU A 80 -7.48 4.83 -9.90
N VAL A 81 -7.38 3.72 -10.64
CA VAL A 81 -8.50 2.79 -10.88
C VAL A 81 -8.94 2.13 -9.57
N THR A 82 -8.02 1.65 -8.75
CA THR A 82 -8.33 1.02 -7.46
C THR A 82 -8.93 2.00 -6.46
N THR A 83 -8.49 3.26 -6.48
CA THR A 83 -9.06 4.32 -5.65
C THR A 83 -10.50 4.66 -6.09
N LEU A 84 -10.75 4.81 -7.40
CA LEU A 84 -12.09 5.00 -7.93
C LEU A 84 -13.02 3.83 -7.60
N PHE A 85 -12.52 2.60 -7.72
CA PHE A 85 -13.26 1.39 -7.36
C PHE A 85 -13.60 1.36 -5.88
N ARG A 86 -12.66 1.70 -5.00
CA ARG A 86 -12.88 1.85 -3.55
C ARG A 86 -13.97 2.87 -3.24
N LEU A 87 -13.86 4.07 -3.82
CA LEU A 87 -14.86 5.12 -3.63
C LEU A 87 -16.25 4.67 -4.07
N ALA A 88 -16.35 3.97 -5.20
CA ALA A 88 -17.61 3.42 -5.69
C ALA A 88 -18.20 2.36 -4.75
N LEU A 89 -17.37 1.47 -4.20
CA LEU A 89 -17.79 0.49 -3.20
C LEU A 89 -18.33 1.17 -1.94
N SER A 90 -17.66 2.22 -1.44
CA SER A 90 -18.13 2.98 -0.29
C SER A 90 -19.47 3.67 -0.56
N ILE A 91 -19.66 4.26 -1.75
CA ILE A 91 -20.94 4.88 -2.13
C ILE A 91 -22.07 3.83 -2.20
N VAL A 92 -21.80 2.67 -2.79
CA VAL A 92 -22.77 1.56 -2.86
C VAL A 92 -23.10 1.03 -1.47
N ALA A 93 -22.09 0.86 -0.61
CA ALA A 93 -22.28 0.43 0.77
C ALA A 93 -23.13 1.45 1.55
N THR A 94 -22.85 2.74 1.44
CA THR A 94 -23.67 3.83 2.01
C THR A 94 -25.12 3.76 1.55
N LYS A 95 -25.38 3.54 0.25
CA LYS A 95 -26.75 3.38 -0.25
C LYS A 95 -27.49 2.21 0.40
N LEU A 96 -26.82 1.08 0.61
CA LEU A 96 -27.41 -0.09 1.26
C LEU A 96 -27.63 0.14 2.76
N ILE A 97 -26.66 0.75 3.44
CA ILE A 97 -26.73 1.11 4.87
C ILE A 97 -27.92 2.05 5.08
N LEU A 98 -27.97 3.20 4.39
CA LEU A 98 -29.05 4.18 4.53
C LEU A 98 -30.40 3.68 3.99
N GLY A 99 -30.37 2.86 2.94
CA GLY A 99 -31.57 2.39 2.25
C GLY A 99 -32.29 1.29 3.01
N THR A 100 -31.56 0.30 3.53
CA THR A 100 -32.13 -0.93 4.10
C THR A 100 -31.73 -1.19 5.55
N GLY A 101 -30.82 -0.40 6.13
CA GLY A 101 -30.30 -0.66 7.48
C GLY A 101 -29.47 -1.94 7.58
N SER A 102 -28.90 -2.41 6.47
CA SER A 102 -28.04 -3.59 6.43
C SER A 102 -27.00 -3.43 5.33
N ALA A 103 -25.87 -4.12 5.48
CA ALA A 103 -24.78 -4.08 4.54
C ALA A 103 -24.51 -5.49 3.96
N GLY A 104 -23.38 -5.64 3.27
CA GLY A 104 -22.84 -6.96 2.95
C GLY A 104 -22.37 -7.69 4.21
N LYS A 105 -22.31 -9.02 4.16
CA LYS A 105 -21.87 -9.85 5.29
C LYS A 105 -20.44 -9.51 5.71
N VAL A 106 -19.59 -9.12 4.75
CA VAL A 106 -18.21 -8.73 5.04
C VAL A 106 -18.22 -7.50 5.95
N ILE A 107 -18.96 -6.45 5.59
CA ILE A 107 -19.08 -5.22 6.39
C ILE A 107 -19.63 -5.52 7.79
N GLU A 108 -20.70 -6.31 7.88
CA GLU A 108 -21.31 -6.67 9.18
C GLU A 108 -20.31 -7.42 10.09
N THR A 109 -19.54 -8.35 9.51
CA THR A 109 -18.53 -9.12 10.25
C THR A 109 -17.38 -8.23 10.74
N PHE A 110 -16.89 -7.32 9.91
CA PHE A 110 -15.83 -6.37 10.31
C PHE A 110 -16.31 -5.39 11.38
N GLY A 111 -17.56 -4.92 11.29
CA GLY A 111 -18.16 -4.06 12.32
C GLY A 111 -18.24 -4.76 13.67
N GLN A 112 -18.72 -6.01 13.70
CA GLN A 112 -18.76 -6.81 14.92
C GLN A 112 -17.37 -7.11 15.50
N PHE A 113 -16.39 -7.39 14.63
CA PHE A 113 -15.01 -7.68 15.04
C PHE A 113 -14.37 -6.53 15.82
N VAL A 114 -14.56 -5.28 15.39
CA VAL A 114 -13.97 -4.12 16.08
C VAL A 114 -14.78 -3.69 17.29
N VAL A 115 -16.10 -3.86 17.27
CA VAL A 115 -16.93 -3.53 18.42
C VAL A 115 -16.67 -4.48 19.60
N GLY A 116 -16.25 -5.74 19.36
CA GLY A 116 -15.66 -6.58 20.40
C GLY A 116 -16.54 -6.82 21.65
N GLY A 117 -17.85 -6.59 21.54
CA GLY A 117 -18.81 -6.68 22.65
C GLY A 117 -19.06 -5.36 23.40
N ASP A 118 -18.21 -4.34 23.25
CA ASP A 118 -18.40 -3.00 23.83
C ASP A 118 -18.48 -1.94 22.73
N PHE A 119 -19.69 -1.42 22.53
CA PHE A 119 -19.99 -0.42 21.52
C PHE A 119 -19.11 0.83 21.63
N VAL A 120 -18.89 1.35 22.84
CA VAL A 120 -18.17 2.60 23.05
C VAL A 120 -16.69 2.42 22.75
N VAL A 121 -16.08 1.34 23.28
CA VAL A 121 -14.68 1.03 23.03
C VAL A 121 -14.44 0.80 21.53
N GLY A 122 -15.34 0.09 20.85
CA GLY A 122 -15.28 -0.14 19.41
C GLY A 122 -15.27 1.15 18.59
N VAL A 123 -16.17 2.08 18.91
CA VAL A 123 -16.24 3.38 18.22
C VAL A 123 -14.97 4.21 18.46
N VAL A 124 -14.46 4.24 19.70
CA VAL A 124 -13.21 4.96 20.01
C VAL A 124 -12.03 4.36 19.26
N ALA A 125 -11.89 3.03 19.26
CA ALA A 125 -10.84 2.34 18.51
C ALA A 125 -10.93 2.64 17.01
N PHE A 126 -12.14 2.62 16.45
CA PHE A 126 -12.37 2.97 15.04
C PHE A 126 -11.97 4.41 14.71
N LEU A 127 -12.35 5.39 15.55
CA LEU A 127 -11.95 6.79 15.34
C LEU A 127 -10.43 6.96 15.35
N ILE A 128 -9.73 6.26 16.25
CA ILE A 128 -8.26 6.25 16.26
C ILE A 128 -7.72 5.69 14.94
N LEU A 129 -8.26 4.58 14.44
CA LEU A 129 -7.85 3.99 13.17
C LEU A 129 -8.07 4.95 11.99
N VAL A 130 -9.22 5.63 11.94
CA VAL A 130 -9.50 6.66 10.92
C VAL A 130 -8.46 7.79 10.97
N VAL A 131 -8.14 8.29 12.16
CA VAL A 131 -7.15 9.35 12.35
C VAL A 131 -5.77 8.89 11.90
N VAL A 132 -5.32 7.70 12.33
CA VAL A 132 -4.01 7.15 11.94
C VAL A 132 -3.95 6.94 10.43
N GLN A 133 -5.01 6.39 9.81
CA GLN A 133 -5.07 6.18 8.37
C GLN A 133 -4.99 7.50 7.58
N PHE A 134 -5.75 8.52 7.98
CA PHE A 134 -5.80 9.79 7.27
C PHE A 134 -4.55 10.65 7.55
N VAL A 135 -4.29 10.93 8.82
CA VAL A 135 -3.28 11.91 9.26
C VAL A 135 -1.86 11.36 9.10
N VAL A 136 -1.63 10.10 9.45
CA VAL A 136 -0.28 9.53 9.45
C VAL A 136 0.02 8.86 8.13
N ILE A 137 -0.82 7.90 7.72
CA ILE A 137 -0.50 7.01 6.61
C ILE A 137 -0.72 7.71 5.27
N THR A 138 -1.93 8.23 5.01
CA THR A 138 -2.26 8.81 3.70
C THR A 138 -1.50 10.11 3.45
N ASN A 139 -1.52 11.03 4.42
CA ASN A 139 -0.77 12.28 4.29
C ASN A 139 0.75 12.05 4.31
N GLY A 140 1.24 11.07 5.07
CA GLY A 140 2.66 10.69 5.08
C GLY A 140 3.11 10.17 3.72
N ALA A 141 2.44 9.16 3.18
CA ALA A 141 2.75 8.59 1.87
C ALA A 141 2.62 9.63 0.74
N GLY A 142 1.58 10.48 0.77
CA GLY A 142 1.42 11.55 -0.20
C GLY A 142 2.57 12.55 -0.20
N ARG A 143 3.04 12.98 0.98
CA ARG A 143 4.19 13.89 1.10
C ARG A 143 5.49 13.25 0.63
N VAL A 144 5.71 11.99 0.97
CA VAL A 144 6.88 11.24 0.51
C VAL A 144 6.86 11.11 -1.02
N ALA A 145 5.69 10.80 -1.59
CA ALA A 145 5.53 10.69 -3.03
C ALA A 145 5.76 12.01 -3.77
N GLU A 146 5.17 13.10 -3.28
CA GLU A 146 5.33 14.46 -3.84
C GLU A 146 6.79 14.90 -3.81
N VAL A 147 7.45 14.75 -2.66
CA VAL A 147 8.84 15.20 -2.46
C VAL A 147 9.81 14.39 -3.33
N ALA A 148 9.66 13.07 -3.35
CA ALA A 148 10.51 12.21 -4.17
C ALA A 148 10.28 12.42 -5.67
N ALA A 149 9.02 12.59 -6.11
CA ALA A 149 8.71 12.92 -7.49
C ALA A 149 9.38 14.24 -7.88
N ARG A 150 9.22 15.28 -7.06
CA ARG A 150 9.81 16.60 -7.34
C ARG A 150 11.33 16.54 -7.42
N PHE A 151 12.00 15.95 -6.43
CA PHE A 151 13.47 15.87 -6.45
C PHE A 151 14.00 15.02 -7.62
N THR A 152 13.30 13.93 -7.96
CA THR A 152 13.69 13.10 -9.10
C THR A 152 13.50 13.85 -10.42
N LEU A 153 12.40 14.59 -10.58
CA LEU A 153 12.14 15.43 -11.75
C LEU A 153 13.13 16.59 -11.87
N ASP A 154 13.47 17.25 -10.77
CA ASP A 154 14.45 18.34 -10.73
C ASP A 154 15.87 17.85 -11.11
N ALA A 155 16.17 16.57 -10.91
CA ALA A 155 17.46 15.96 -11.28
C ALA A 155 17.58 15.59 -12.77
N MET A 156 16.48 15.60 -13.54
CA MET A 156 16.46 15.11 -14.93
C MET A 156 17.36 15.89 -15.90
N PRO A 157 17.40 17.25 -15.87
CA PRO A 157 18.32 17.99 -16.72
C PRO A 157 19.78 17.62 -16.46
N GLY A 158 20.14 17.39 -15.19
CA GLY A 158 21.49 16.96 -14.81
C GLY A 158 21.83 15.58 -15.38
N LYS A 159 20.90 14.62 -15.29
CA LYS A 159 21.08 13.29 -15.91
C LYS A 159 21.18 13.36 -17.44
N GLN A 160 20.41 14.23 -18.09
CA GLN A 160 20.50 14.44 -19.55
C GLN A 160 21.83 15.08 -19.96
N MET A 161 22.28 16.13 -19.24
CA MET A 161 23.57 16.76 -19.47
C MET A 161 24.74 15.77 -19.27
N ALA A 162 24.65 14.86 -18.31
CA ALA A 162 25.64 13.81 -18.11
C ALA A 162 25.72 12.86 -19.31
N ILE A 163 24.58 12.47 -19.90
CA ILE A 163 24.57 11.67 -21.13
C ILE A 163 25.20 12.43 -22.30
N ASP A 164 24.91 13.71 -22.44
CA ASP A 164 25.48 14.55 -23.50
C ASP A 164 26.99 14.70 -23.33
N ALA A 165 27.46 14.88 -22.10
CA ALA A 165 28.88 14.91 -21.78
C ALA A 165 29.58 13.58 -22.10
N ASP A 166 29.00 12.45 -21.69
CA ASP A 166 29.56 11.11 -21.98
C ASP A 166 29.62 10.84 -23.48
N LEU A 167 28.59 11.22 -24.24
CA LEU A 167 28.53 11.07 -25.69
C LEU A 167 29.58 11.95 -26.39
N ASN A 168 29.70 13.21 -25.96
CA ASN A 168 30.69 14.15 -26.50
C ASN A 168 32.13 13.74 -26.15
N ALA A 169 32.34 13.10 -24.99
CA ALA A 169 33.61 12.53 -24.57
C ALA A 169 33.93 11.19 -25.27
N GLY A 170 33.01 10.62 -26.04
CA GLY A 170 33.16 9.33 -26.71
C GLY A 170 33.14 8.12 -25.77
N LEU A 171 32.64 8.27 -24.53
CA LEU A 171 32.49 7.18 -23.56
C LEU A 171 31.31 6.26 -23.90
N ILE A 172 30.31 6.79 -24.61
CA ILE A 172 29.13 6.06 -25.08
C ILE A 172 28.84 6.38 -26.54
N ASP A 173 28.13 5.49 -27.23
CA ASP A 173 27.67 5.70 -28.60
C ASP A 173 26.26 6.35 -28.66
N GLN A 174 25.80 6.65 -29.87
CA GLN A 174 24.47 7.24 -30.12
C GLN A 174 23.31 6.33 -29.70
N ASP A 175 23.46 5.01 -29.82
CA ASP A 175 22.40 4.07 -29.50
C ASP A 175 22.23 3.93 -27.99
N GLU A 176 23.33 3.88 -27.25
CA GLU A 176 23.35 3.90 -25.79
C GLU A 176 22.84 5.22 -25.24
N ALA A 177 23.24 6.37 -25.82
CA ALA A 177 22.70 7.67 -25.45
C ALA A 177 21.17 7.72 -25.64
N ARG A 178 20.64 7.19 -26.74
CA ARG A 178 19.19 7.07 -26.97
C ARG A 178 18.51 6.18 -25.94
N ARG A 179 19.08 5.01 -25.62
CA ARG A 179 18.53 4.10 -24.58
C ARG A 179 18.46 4.77 -23.21
N ARG A 180 19.54 5.45 -22.79
CA ARG A 180 19.58 6.15 -21.50
C ARG A 180 18.60 7.32 -21.43
N ARG A 181 18.49 8.12 -22.51
CA ARG A 181 17.48 9.21 -22.58
C ARG A 181 16.05 8.67 -22.48
N ARG A 182 15.75 7.54 -23.12
CA ARG A 182 14.44 6.88 -23.01
C ARG A 182 14.16 6.38 -21.59
N ALA A 183 15.16 5.89 -20.87
CA ALA A 183 15.01 5.50 -19.47
C ALA A 183 14.71 6.71 -18.57
N ILE A 184 15.37 7.85 -18.81
CA ILE A 184 15.06 9.12 -18.13
C ILE A 184 13.63 9.56 -18.45
N GLU A 185 13.20 9.50 -19.71
CA GLU A 185 11.82 9.86 -20.10
C GLU A 185 10.78 9.01 -19.35
N LEU A 186 10.97 7.69 -19.30
CA LEU A 186 10.09 6.78 -18.55
C LEU A 186 10.07 7.07 -17.05
N GLU A 187 11.22 7.45 -16.48
CA GLU A 187 11.32 7.86 -15.08
C GLU A 187 10.58 9.18 -14.83
N ALA A 188 10.68 10.16 -15.72
CA ALA A 188 9.92 11.41 -15.62
C ALA A 188 8.41 11.16 -15.68
N ASP A 189 7.95 10.37 -16.65
CA ASP A 189 6.55 10.02 -16.82
C ASP A 189 6.01 9.29 -15.59
N PHE A 190 6.77 8.33 -15.06
CA PHE A 190 6.40 7.58 -13.87
C PHE A 190 6.24 8.49 -12.65
N TYR A 191 7.25 9.29 -12.31
CA TYR A 191 7.20 10.15 -11.13
C TYR A 191 6.21 11.31 -11.29
N GLY A 192 6.04 11.83 -12.51
CA GLY A 192 5.00 12.82 -12.83
C GLY A 192 3.59 12.26 -12.65
N ALA A 193 3.34 11.04 -13.14
CA ALA A 193 2.07 10.35 -12.93
C ALA A 193 1.83 10.00 -11.45
N MET A 194 2.88 9.63 -10.71
CA MET A 194 2.82 9.33 -9.28
C MET A 194 2.41 10.54 -8.43
N ASP A 195 2.93 11.74 -8.71
CA ASP A 195 2.52 12.96 -8.00
C ASP A 195 1.01 13.24 -8.19
N GLY A 196 0.52 13.13 -9.43
CA GLY A 196 -0.90 13.29 -9.74
C GLY A 196 -1.79 12.23 -9.07
N ALA A 197 -1.40 10.96 -9.18
CA ALA A 197 -2.09 9.83 -8.56
C ALA A 197 -2.15 9.97 -7.03
N SER A 198 -1.06 10.39 -6.38
CA SER A 198 -0.98 10.52 -4.93
C SER A 198 -1.91 11.63 -4.39
N LYS A 199 -2.07 12.73 -5.13
CA LYS A 199 -3.06 13.78 -4.82
C LYS A 199 -4.50 13.25 -4.88
N PHE A 200 -4.78 12.34 -5.80
CA PHE A 200 -6.09 11.69 -5.90
C PHE A 200 -6.40 10.81 -4.67
N VAL A 201 -5.43 10.02 -4.19
CA VAL A 201 -5.58 9.19 -2.96
C VAL A 201 -5.84 10.06 -1.74
N LYS A 202 -5.18 11.23 -1.65
CA LYS A 202 -5.45 12.18 -0.57
C LYS A 202 -6.90 12.66 -0.59
N GLY A 203 -7.44 12.94 -1.78
CA GLY A 203 -8.85 13.30 -1.96
C GLY A 203 -9.82 12.18 -1.54
N ASP A 204 -9.52 10.93 -1.90
CA ASP A 204 -10.28 9.75 -1.49
C ASP A 204 -10.36 9.60 0.03
N ALA A 205 -9.25 9.80 0.74
CA ALA A 205 -9.25 9.67 2.19
C ALA A 205 -10.10 10.76 2.89
N ILE A 206 -10.19 11.97 2.32
CA ILE A 206 -11.13 13.00 2.78
C ILE A 206 -12.57 12.53 2.54
N ALA A 207 -12.86 12.01 1.34
CA ALA A 207 -14.19 11.51 1.01
C ALA A 207 -14.62 10.37 1.93
N ALA A 208 -13.73 9.44 2.27
CA ALA A 208 -14.01 8.35 3.21
C ALA A 208 -14.42 8.86 4.60
N VAL A 209 -13.75 9.89 5.13
CA VAL A 209 -14.14 10.51 6.41
C VAL A 209 -15.52 11.16 6.30
N LEU A 210 -15.82 11.84 5.20
CA LEU A 210 -17.15 12.42 4.97
C LEU A 210 -18.24 11.35 4.88
N ILE A 211 -17.97 10.24 4.18
CA ILE A 211 -18.89 9.10 4.06
C ILE A 211 -19.22 8.52 5.44
N ILE A 212 -18.22 8.35 6.32
CA ILE A 212 -18.43 7.89 7.70
C ILE A 212 -19.40 8.83 8.45
N LEU A 213 -19.19 10.15 8.36
CA LEU A 213 -20.06 11.13 9.00
C LEU A 213 -21.48 11.09 8.44
N ILE A 214 -21.62 11.00 7.11
CA ILE A 214 -22.90 10.89 6.42
C ILE A 214 -23.63 9.61 6.83
N ASN A 215 -22.93 8.49 6.93
CA ASN A 215 -23.53 7.20 7.30
C ASN A 215 -24.03 7.21 8.75
N ILE A 216 -23.27 7.78 9.69
CA ILE A 216 -23.69 7.87 11.09
C ILE A 216 -24.88 8.83 11.25
N ILE A 217 -24.75 10.06 10.75
CA ILE A 217 -25.77 11.11 10.94
C ILE A 217 -27.02 10.82 10.10
N GLY A 218 -26.82 10.56 8.80
CA GLY A 218 -27.90 10.25 7.87
C GLY A 218 -28.57 8.92 8.20
N GLY A 219 -27.81 7.92 8.63
CA GLY A 219 -28.32 6.62 9.03
C GLY A 219 -29.19 6.70 10.28
N PHE A 220 -28.71 7.43 11.29
CA PHE A 220 -29.50 7.72 12.48
C PHE A 220 -30.81 8.44 12.14
N ALA A 221 -30.75 9.51 11.36
CA ALA A 221 -31.94 10.28 10.98
C ALA A 221 -32.95 9.43 10.20
N VAL A 222 -32.50 8.69 9.17
CA VAL A 222 -33.37 7.85 8.35
C VAL A 222 -33.93 6.68 9.14
N GLY A 223 -33.11 6.00 9.94
CA GLY A 223 -33.54 4.86 10.76
C GLY A 223 -34.55 5.25 11.83
N PHE A 224 -34.34 6.39 12.48
CA PHE A 224 -35.25 6.93 13.49
C PHE A 224 -36.59 7.36 12.87
N LEU A 225 -36.56 8.11 11.75
CA LEU A 225 -37.78 8.54 11.04
C LEU A 225 -38.59 7.37 10.46
N ARG A 226 -37.93 6.26 10.11
CA ARG A 226 -38.58 5.04 9.61
C ARG A 226 -39.07 4.10 10.71
N GLY A 227 -38.88 4.45 11.99
CA GLY A 227 -39.33 3.63 13.12
C GLY A 227 -38.61 2.28 13.22
N GLN A 228 -37.34 2.20 12.83
CA GLN A 228 -36.56 0.95 12.84
C GLN A 228 -36.12 0.50 14.24
N GLY A 229 -36.38 1.30 15.28
CA GLY A 229 -36.04 1.02 16.67
C GLY A 229 -36.09 2.29 17.52
N ASP A 230 -35.73 2.17 18.79
CA ASP A 230 -35.44 3.33 19.64
C ASP A 230 -34.14 4.02 19.23
N ALA A 231 -33.93 5.24 19.69
CA ALA A 231 -32.79 6.06 19.29
C ALA A 231 -31.43 5.38 19.52
N MET A 232 -31.27 4.65 20.63
CA MET A 232 -30.00 3.98 20.93
C MET A 232 -29.77 2.79 20.01
N THR A 233 -30.79 1.94 19.78
CA THR A 233 -30.67 0.78 18.88
C THR A 233 -30.39 1.20 17.45
N VAL A 234 -31.05 2.25 16.96
CA VAL A 234 -30.79 2.81 15.62
C VAL A 234 -29.36 3.33 15.55
N LEU A 235 -28.92 4.14 16.52
CA LEU A 235 -27.56 4.66 16.53
C LEU A 235 -26.53 3.53 16.53
N GLN A 236 -26.70 2.53 17.39
CA GLN A 236 -25.80 1.38 17.45
C GLN A 236 -25.73 0.61 16.14
N THR A 237 -26.88 0.35 15.50
CA THR A 237 -26.94 -0.39 14.23
C THR A 237 -26.19 0.35 13.12
N TYR A 238 -26.52 1.62 12.89
CA TYR A 238 -25.92 2.39 11.81
C TYR A 238 -24.45 2.73 12.08
N THR A 239 -24.08 2.97 13.34
CA THR A 239 -22.67 3.14 13.71
C THR A 239 -21.89 1.84 13.51
N LEU A 240 -22.42 0.68 13.91
CA LEU A 240 -21.75 -0.61 13.69
C LEU A 240 -21.52 -0.89 12.20
N LEU A 241 -22.54 -0.67 11.36
CA LEU A 241 -22.42 -0.83 9.91
C LEU A 241 -21.42 0.15 9.30
N THR A 242 -21.40 1.39 9.80
CA THR A 242 -20.45 2.41 9.34
C THR A 242 -19.02 2.09 9.76
N VAL A 243 -18.80 1.62 10.99
CA VAL A 243 -17.50 1.17 11.48
C VAL A 243 -17.01 0.01 10.60
N GLY A 244 -17.88 -0.98 10.33
CA GLY A 244 -17.55 -2.09 9.44
C GLY A 244 -17.16 -1.65 8.03
N GLU A 245 -17.93 -0.73 7.44
CA GLU A 245 -17.66 -0.21 6.09
C GLU A 245 -16.33 0.56 6.06
N GLY A 246 -16.10 1.43 7.04
CA GLY A 246 -14.86 2.19 7.14
C GLY A 246 -13.63 1.30 7.29
N LEU A 247 -13.71 0.23 8.10
CA LEU A 247 -12.61 -0.73 8.27
C LEU A 247 -12.31 -1.49 6.98
N VAL A 248 -13.37 -1.95 6.31
CA VAL A 248 -13.25 -2.60 5.00
C VAL A 248 -12.60 -1.66 3.98
N ALA A 249 -12.97 -0.38 3.97
CA ALA A 249 -12.35 0.59 3.06
C ALA A 249 -10.88 0.90 3.41
N GLN A 250 -10.51 0.81 4.70
CA GLN A 250 -9.18 1.16 5.21
C GLN A 250 -8.09 0.13 4.92
N ILE A 251 -8.38 -1.18 5.01
CA ILE A 251 -7.35 -2.21 4.82
C ILE A 251 -6.67 -2.10 3.43
N PRO A 252 -7.42 -2.00 2.32
CA PRO A 252 -6.82 -1.80 1.00
C PRO A 252 -6.09 -0.46 0.88
N ALA A 253 -6.61 0.59 1.51
CA ALA A 253 -5.99 1.92 1.51
C ALA A 253 -4.62 1.90 2.18
N LEU A 254 -4.50 1.22 3.33
CA LEU A 254 -3.25 1.01 4.05
C LEU A 254 -2.24 0.27 3.19
N LEU A 255 -2.65 -0.85 2.58
CA LEU A 255 -1.78 -1.67 1.73
C LEU A 255 -1.26 -0.89 0.52
N ILE A 256 -2.14 -0.17 -0.20
CA ILE A 256 -1.76 0.63 -1.37
C ILE A 256 -0.90 1.83 -0.97
N SER A 257 -1.21 2.50 0.15
CA SER A 257 -0.42 3.63 0.65
C SER A 257 0.99 3.20 1.06
N THR A 258 1.09 2.04 1.73
CA THR A 258 2.39 1.42 2.06
C THR A 258 3.14 1.05 0.79
N ALA A 259 2.49 0.40 -0.17
CA ALA A 259 3.09 0.06 -1.47
C ALA A 259 3.61 1.30 -2.20
N THR A 260 2.85 2.39 -2.17
CA THR A 260 3.25 3.69 -2.74
C THR A 260 4.50 4.22 -2.06
N GLY A 261 4.52 4.25 -0.73
CA GLY A 261 5.69 4.69 0.03
C GLY A 261 6.93 3.85 -0.27
N LEU A 262 6.78 2.53 -0.30
CA LEU A 262 7.87 1.60 -0.64
C LEU A 262 8.39 1.85 -2.06
N LEU A 263 7.49 1.96 -3.04
CA LEU A 263 7.84 2.12 -4.44
C LEU A 263 8.59 3.43 -4.70
N VAL A 264 8.15 4.52 -4.09
CA VAL A 264 8.73 5.85 -4.31
C VAL A 264 10.03 6.05 -3.54
N THR A 265 10.21 5.36 -2.41
CA THR A 265 11.48 5.39 -1.63
C THR A 265 12.48 4.33 -2.07
N ARG A 266 12.12 3.48 -3.04
CA ARG A 266 12.99 2.41 -3.55
C ARG A 266 14.13 3.01 -4.35
N ALA A 267 15.35 2.85 -3.85
CA ALA A 267 16.55 3.03 -4.66
C ALA A 267 16.65 1.88 -5.68
N SER A 268 17.19 2.17 -6.87
CA SER A 268 17.49 1.13 -7.86
C SER A 268 18.64 0.26 -7.35
N THR A 269 18.31 -0.87 -6.73
CA THR A 269 19.27 -1.87 -6.24
C THR A 269 19.13 -3.17 -7.02
N GLU A 270 20.14 -4.05 -6.97
CA GLU A 270 20.09 -5.35 -7.64
C GLU A 270 19.23 -6.37 -6.89
N GLN A 271 19.01 -6.18 -5.58
CA GLN A 271 18.35 -7.15 -4.70
C GLN A 271 16.96 -6.72 -4.26
N ALA A 272 16.11 -7.69 -3.90
CA ALA A 272 14.80 -7.42 -3.31
C ALA A 272 14.95 -6.76 -1.92
N MET A 273 14.00 -5.90 -1.53
CA MET A 273 14.10 -5.11 -0.29
C MET A 273 14.28 -5.98 0.97
N GLY A 274 13.61 -7.13 1.02
CA GLY A 274 13.76 -8.07 2.13
C GLY A 274 15.20 -8.60 2.27
N GLN A 275 15.89 -8.83 1.15
CA GLN A 275 17.29 -9.26 1.15
C GLN A 275 18.21 -8.12 1.58
N ASP A 276 17.95 -6.90 1.10
CA ASP A 276 18.70 -5.69 1.51
C ASP A 276 18.59 -5.46 3.02
N VAL A 277 17.37 -5.48 3.58
CA VAL A 277 17.13 -5.25 5.01
C VAL A 277 17.78 -6.33 5.87
N VAL A 278 17.57 -7.61 5.52
CA VAL A 278 18.16 -8.73 6.27
C VAL A 278 19.69 -8.70 6.16
N GLY A 279 20.23 -8.47 4.96
CA GLY A 279 21.66 -8.36 4.73
C GLY A 279 22.28 -7.24 5.55
N GLN A 280 21.74 -6.02 5.48
CA GLN A 280 22.26 -4.86 6.20
C GLN A 280 22.15 -4.98 7.72
N VAL A 281 21.05 -5.53 8.24
CA VAL A 281 20.89 -5.71 9.69
C VAL A 281 21.84 -6.79 10.21
N LEU A 282 21.98 -7.91 9.50
CA LEU A 282 22.86 -9.01 9.90
C LEU A 282 24.36 -8.69 9.72
N GLN A 283 24.72 -7.65 8.96
CA GLN A 283 26.09 -7.14 8.84
C GLN A 283 26.64 -6.55 10.15
N TYR A 284 25.77 -6.20 11.11
CA TYR A 284 26.17 -5.63 12.40
C TYR A 284 25.82 -6.56 13.59
N PRO A 285 26.39 -7.78 13.67
CA PRO A 285 26.00 -8.78 14.66
C PRO A 285 26.27 -8.34 16.10
N ARG A 286 27.31 -7.54 16.34
CA ARG A 286 27.60 -6.97 17.67
C ARG A 286 26.49 -6.06 18.18
N VAL A 287 25.86 -5.29 17.28
CA VAL A 287 24.73 -4.41 17.61
C VAL A 287 23.50 -5.25 17.96
N LEU A 288 23.22 -6.31 17.22
CA LEU A 288 22.12 -7.25 17.51
C LEU A 288 22.29 -7.95 18.86
N MET A 289 23.51 -8.40 19.18
CA MET A 289 23.80 -9.01 20.48
C MET A 289 23.68 -8.01 21.63
N ALA A 290 24.18 -6.78 21.45
CA ALA A 290 24.04 -5.73 22.46
C ALA A 290 22.57 -5.36 22.70
N ALA A 291 21.77 -5.24 21.63
CA ALA A 291 20.33 -5.00 21.73
C ALA A 291 19.59 -6.15 22.43
N GLY A 292 19.92 -7.40 22.08
CA GLY A 292 19.37 -8.60 22.73
C GLY A 292 19.69 -8.64 24.23
N GLY A 293 20.93 -8.31 24.61
CA GLY A 293 21.35 -8.19 26.01
C GLY A 293 20.62 -7.07 26.75
N ALA A 294 20.46 -5.89 26.13
CA ALA A 294 19.73 -4.78 26.72
C ALA A 294 18.25 -5.11 26.96
N ILE A 295 17.57 -5.74 25.99
CA ILE A 295 16.17 -6.16 26.13
C ILE A 295 16.03 -7.25 27.21
N ALA A 296 16.96 -8.20 27.28
CA ALA A 296 16.97 -9.20 28.37
C ALA A 296 17.18 -8.54 29.75
N PHE A 297 18.02 -7.50 29.84
CA PHE A 297 18.24 -6.77 31.08
C PHE A 297 16.99 -6.01 31.54
N LEU A 298 16.19 -5.47 30.62
CA LEU A 298 14.90 -4.84 30.95
C LEU A 298 13.90 -5.82 31.58
N ALA A 299 14.04 -7.14 31.38
CA ALA A 299 13.21 -8.14 32.04
C ALA A 299 13.41 -8.19 33.57
N LEU A 300 14.50 -7.60 34.09
CA LEU A 300 14.75 -7.50 35.53
C LEU A 300 13.90 -6.41 36.21
N VAL A 301 13.32 -5.47 35.43
CA VAL A 301 12.46 -4.41 35.97
C VAL A 301 11.13 -5.01 36.45
N PRO A 302 10.71 -4.76 37.72
CA PRO A 302 9.42 -5.24 38.23
C PRO A 302 8.24 -4.67 37.43
N GLY A 303 7.23 -5.50 37.18
CA GLY A 303 6.03 -5.12 36.41
C GLY A 303 6.11 -5.34 34.90
N PHE A 304 7.30 -5.63 34.35
CA PHE A 304 7.46 -5.95 32.93
C PHE A 304 7.14 -7.43 32.62
N PRO A 305 6.60 -7.73 31.42
CA PRO A 305 6.29 -9.09 30.97
C PRO A 305 7.59 -9.86 30.66
N LYS A 306 8.22 -10.43 31.70
CA LYS A 306 9.58 -10.98 31.67
C LYS A 306 9.82 -12.02 30.58
N MET A 307 8.85 -12.92 30.36
CA MET A 307 8.95 -13.98 29.37
C MET A 307 9.11 -13.41 27.95
N GLN A 308 8.35 -12.36 27.62
CA GLN A 308 8.34 -11.71 26.32
C GLN A 308 9.66 -10.99 26.07
N PHE A 309 10.18 -10.26 27.06
CA PHE A 309 11.47 -9.58 26.98
C PHE A 309 12.63 -10.59 26.87
N MET A 310 12.62 -11.66 27.65
CA MET A 310 13.62 -12.71 27.56
C MET A 310 13.59 -13.43 26.21
N LEU A 311 12.40 -13.72 25.66
CA LEU A 311 12.25 -14.37 24.36
C LEU A 311 12.79 -13.48 23.23
N VAL A 312 12.41 -12.20 23.19
CA VAL A 312 12.90 -11.26 22.17
C VAL A 312 14.41 -11.01 22.34
N GLY A 313 14.88 -10.84 23.58
CA GLY A 313 16.29 -10.65 23.89
C GLY A 313 17.14 -11.84 23.45
N ALA A 314 16.70 -13.07 23.77
CA ALA A 314 17.36 -14.30 23.34
C ALA A 314 17.33 -14.48 21.82
N ALA A 315 16.21 -14.15 21.16
CA ALA A 315 16.11 -14.22 19.70
C ALA A 315 17.10 -13.27 19.01
N LEU A 316 17.19 -12.01 19.44
CA LEU A 316 18.12 -11.04 18.87
C LEU A 316 19.59 -11.40 19.16
N PHE A 317 19.88 -11.85 20.37
CA PHE A 317 21.22 -12.29 20.74
C PHE A 317 21.63 -13.54 19.94
N GLY A 318 20.71 -14.50 19.78
CA GLY A 318 20.91 -15.70 18.98
C GLY A 318 21.11 -15.39 17.50
N LEU A 319 20.31 -14.49 16.92
CA LEU A 319 20.49 -14.03 15.53
C LEU A 319 21.84 -13.33 15.33
N GLY A 320 22.23 -12.45 16.24
CA GLY A 320 23.55 -11.80 16.19
C GLY A 320 24.70 -12.81 16.31
N TYR A 321 24.57 -13.79 17.22
CA TYR A 321 25.55 -14.86 17.37
C TYR A 321 25.67 -15.73 16.10
N LEU A 322 24.55 -16.14 15.51
CA LEU A 322 24.55 -16.88 14.25
C LEU A 322 25.16 -16.06 13.11
N ALA A 323 24.86 -14.77 13.02
CA ALA A 323 25.44 -13.88 12.02
C ALA A 323 26.97 -13.74 12.15
N THR A 324 27.54 -13.77 13.37
CA THR A 324 29.00 -13.84 13.55
C THR A 324 29.61 -15.15 13.04
N ARG A 325 28.89 -16.27 13.16
CA ARG A 325 29.36 -17.60 12.73
C ARG A 325 29.33 -17.79 11.21
N VAL A 326 28.40 -17.12 10.52
CA VAL A 326 28.21 -17.26 9.07
C VAL A 326 29.21 -16.41 8.26
N ASN A 327 30.11 -15.66 8.90
CA ASN A 327 31.18 -14.89 8.24
C ASN A 327 30.65 -13.97 7.13
N LEU A 328 29.56 -13.25 7.40
CA LEU A 328 29.06 -12.15 6.57
C LEU A 328 29.83 -10.83 6.80
N LEU A 329 30.94 -10.88 7.55
CA LEU A 329 31.80 -9.72 7.79
C LEU A 329 32.63 -9.46 6.53
N PRO A 330 32.45 -8.35 5.79
CA PRO A 330 33.49 -7.92 4.87
C PRO A 330 34.78 -7.69 5.68
N PRO A 331 35.96 -7.98 5.09
CA PRO A 331 37.23 -7.69 5.74
C PRO A 331 37.25 -6.20 6.14
N PRO A 332 37.84 -5.84 7.29
CA PRO A 332 37.92 -4.44 7.71
C PRO A 332 38.52 -3.61 6.58
N PRO A 333 37.99 -2.39 6.30
CA PRO A 333 38.56 -1.54 5.27
C PRO A 333 40.05 -1.36 5.56
N GLN A 334 40.89 -1.82 4.62
CA GLN A 334 42.32 -1.65 4.72
C GLN A 334 42.58 -0.14 4.83
N PRO A 335 43.42 0.33 5.78
CA PRO A 335 43.79 1.73 5.82
C PRO A 335 44.35 2.10 4.45
N GLN A 336 43.70 3.03 3.75
CA GLN A 336 44.25 3.61 2.53
C GLN A 336 45.62 4.17 2.92
N GLN A 337 46.68 3.55 2.41
CA GLN A 337 48.01 4.11 2.52
C GLN A 337 47.94 5.50 1.87
N PRO A 338 48.40 6.55 2.56
CA PRO A 338 48.45 7.88 1.96
C PRO A 338 49.19 7.77 0.63
N GLU A 339 48.54 8.14 -0.48
CA GLU A 339 49.23 8.30 -1.74
C GLU A 339 50.38 9.27 -1.51
N GLU A 340 51.60 8.75 -1.61
CA GLU A 340 52.81 9.56 -1.55
C GLU A 340 52.69 10.62 -2.65
N PRO A 341 52.80 11.92 -2.33
CA PRO A 341 52.68 12.96 -3.32
C PRO A 341 53.76 12.73 -4.38
N ALA A 342 53.32 12.58 -5.63
CA ALA A 342 54.21 12.48 -6.79
C ALA A 342 55.20 13.64 -6.71
N THR A 343 56.48 13.30 -6.59
CA THR A 343 57.57 14.28 -6.54
C THR A 343 57.65 14.99 -7.90
N PRO A 344 57.96 16.30 -7.89
CA PRO A 344 57.71 17.23 -9.00
C PRO A 344 58.54 16.97 -10.26
#